data_AF-A0A2P8NEY6-F1
#
_entry.id   AF-A0A2P8NEY6-F1
#
_cell.length_a   1.000
_cell.length_b   1.000
_cell.length_c   1.000
_cell.angle_alpha   90.00
_cell.angle_beta   90.00
_cell.angle_gamma   90.00
#
_symmetry.space_group_name_H-M   'P 1'
#
loop_
_entity.id
_entity.type
_entity.pdbx_description
1 polymer ?
#
loop_
_entity_poly.entity_id
_entity_poly.type
_entity_poly.pdbx_seq_one_letter_code
_entity_poly.pdbx_strand_id
1 'polypeptide(L)'
;MNAKPFRFFSEQVDECLAIPGAAGLDALRDLIVEAQSDKEAGYGPPQDDINRARRRWLDRYDAIYVRAGNDNTDQMRKAGHR
;
A
#
# COMPACT_ATOMS: atom_id res chain seq x y z
N MET A 1 -24.15 12.30 12.03
CA MET A 1 -23.00 11.39 11.98
C MET A 1 -23.24 10.43 10.81
N ASN A 2 -22.57 10.62 9.67
CA ASN A 2 -22.70 9.67 8.55
C ASN A 2 -21.90 8.43 8.93
N ALA A 3 -22.58 7.34 9.30
CA ALA A 3 -21.95 6.03 9.40
C ALA A 3 -21.40 5.70 8.02
N LYS A 4 -20.10 5.38 7.92
CA LYS A 4 -19.55 4.86 6.66
C LYS A 4 -20.30 3.56 6.34
N PRO A 5 -20.76 3.38 5.08
CA PRO A 5 -21.40 2.13 4.70
C PRO A 5 -20.45 0.96 4.94
N PHE A 6 -20.99 -0.21 5.30
CA PHE A 6 -20.21 -1.44 5.36
C PHE A 6 -19.56 -1.69 3.99
N ARG A 7 -18.30 -2.07 4.01
CA ARG A 7 -17.49 -2.38 2.82
C ARG A 7 -16.64 -3.59 3.09
N PHE A 8 -16.43 -4.42 2.08
CA PHE A 8 -15.48 -5.52 2.19
C PHE A 8 -14.06 -4.99 2.33
N PHE A 9 -13.21 -5.73 3.04
CA PHE A 9 -11.80 -5.36 3.23
C PHE A 9 -11.06 -5.21 1.90
N SER A 10 -11.35 -6.06 0.91
CA SER A 10 -10.77 -5.95 -0.44
C SER A 10 -11.10 -4.63 -1.13
N GLU A 11 -12.33 -4.14 -0.99
CA GLU A 11 -12.75 -2.85 -1.58
C GLU A 11 -12.00 -1.68 -0.93
N GLN A 12 -11.81 -1.74 0.39
CA GLN A 12 -11.03 -0.73 1.12
C GLN A 12 -9.55 -0.72 0.69
N VAL A 13 -8.97 -1.91 0.47
CA VAL A 13 -7.61 -2.05 -0.07
C VAL A 13 -7.50 -1.44 -1.47
N ASP A 14 -8.47 -1.71 -2.35
CA ASP A 14 -8.47 -1.18 -3.72
C ASP A 14 -8.61 0.37 -3.72
N GLU A 15 -9.40 0.94 -2.80
CA GLU A 15 -9.48 2.40 -2.61
C GLU A 15 -8.14 3.00 -2.17
N CYS A 16 -7.44 2.39 -1.22
CA CYS A 16 -6.11 2.86 -0.82
C CYS A 16 -5.11 2.78 -1.98
N LEU A 17 -5.19 1.74 -2.81
CA LEU A 17 -4.33 1.57 -3.99
C LEU A 17 -4.66 2.56 -5.12
N ALA A 18 -5.89 3.08 -5.17
CA ALA A 18 -6.27 4.13 -6.11
C ALA A 18 -5.64 5.49 -5.76
N ILE A 19 -5.26 5.74 -4.51
CA ILE A 19 -4.62 6.99 -4.08
C ILE A 19 -3.16 7.01 -4.58
N PRO A 20 -2.75 8.00 -5.39
CA PRO A 20 -1.41 8.04 -5.97
C PRO A 20 -0.31 8.31 -4.94
N GLY A 21 0.89 7.79 -5.22
CA GLY A 21 2.10 8.09 -4.45
C GLY A 21 2.09 7.56 -3.01
N ALA A 22 2.83 8.26 -2.15
CA ALA A 22 3.04 7.88 -0.75
C ALA A 22 1.74 7.90 0.08
N ALA A 23 0.80 8.80 -0.23
CA ALA A 23 -0.46 8.90 0.50
C ALA A 23 -1.30 7.60 0.43
N GLY A 24 -1.27 6.90 -0.71
CA GLY A 24 -1.93 5.59 -0.83
C GLY A 24 -1.21 4.47 -0.10
N LEU A 25 0.13 4.55 0.01
CA LEU A 25 0.92 3.64 0.82
C LEU A 25 0.64 3.82 2.32
N ASP A 26 0.58 5.06 2.80
CA ASP A 26 0.27 5.35 4.19
C ASP A 26 -1.16 4.91 4.53
N ALA A 27 -2.13 5.24 3.68
CA ALA A 27 -3.52 4.81 3.86
C ALA A 27 -3.65 3.27 3.90
N LEU A 28 -2.96 2.56 2.98
CA LEU A 28 -2.98 1.10 2.96
C LEU A 28 -2.25 0.51 4.18
N ARG A 29 -1.17 1.13 4.66
CA ARG A 29 -0.47 0.70 5.88
C ARG A 29 -1.40 0.79 7.08
N ASP A 30 -2.05 1.93 7.27
CA ASP A 30 -2.91 2.19 8.42
C ASP A 30 -4.11 1.23 8.42
N LEU A 31 -4.71 0.98 7.24
CA LEU A 31 -5.77 -0.03 7.06
C LEU A 31 -5.31 -1.45 7.45
N ILE A 32 -4.08 -1.84 7.07
CA ILE A 32 -3.53 -3.16 7.44
C ILE A 32 -3.30 -3.26 8.95
N VAL A 33 -2.82 -2.19 9.58
CA VAL A 33 -2.60 -2.14 11.04
C VAL A 33 -3.93 -2.25 11.78
N GLU A 34 -4.95 -1.50 11.37
CA GLU A 34 -6.30 -1.58 11.93
C GLU A 34 -6.87 -2.99 11.78
N ALA A 35 -6.81 -3.56 10.57
CA ALA A 35 -7.30 -4.91 10.30
C ALA A 35 -6.56 -6.00 11.12
N GLN A 36 -5.26 -5.82 11.39
CA GLN A 36 -4.50 -6.73 12.24
C GLN A 36 -4.92 -6.61 13.71
N SER A 37 -5.14 -5.38 14.19
CA SER A 37 -5.63 -5.15 15.56
C SER A 37 -7.02 -5.74 15.76
N ASP A 38 -7.92 -5.53 14.80
CA ASP A 38 -9.27 -6.13 14.80
C ASP A 38 -9.20 -7.66 14.81
N LYS A 39 -8.27 -8.23 14.03
CA LYS A 39 -8.01 -9.68 13.98
C LYS A 39 -7.58 -10.23 15.33
N GLU A 40 -6.68 -9.55 16.01
CA GLU A 40 -6.20 -9.92 17.34
C GLU A 40 -7.28 -9.81 18.41
N ALA A 41 -8.21 -8.86 18.26
CA ALA A 41 -9.39 -8.72 19.11
C ALA A 41 -10.51 -9.73 18.80
N GLY A 42 -10.32 -10.62 17.81
CA GLY A 42 -11.23 -11.70 17.47
C GLY A 42 -12.31 -11.36 16.43
N TYR A 43 -12.21 -10.20 15.78
CA TYR A 43 -13.07 -9.80 14.67
C TYR A 43 -12.22 -9.46 13.43
N GLY A 44 -12.76 -8.77 12.42
CA GLY A 44 -11.97 -8.35 11.25
C GLY A 44 -11.74 -9.42 10.15
N PRO A 45 -10.98 -9.07 9.11
CA PRO A 45 -10.84 -9.89 7.91
C PRO A 45 -10.03 -11.19 8.14
N PRO A 46 -10.13 -12.17 7.23
CA PRO A 46 -9.26 -13.35 7.24
C PRO A 46 -7.78 -12.97 7.20
N GLN A 47 -6.92 -13.75 7.86
CA GLN A 47 -5.47 -13.48 7.89
C GLN A 47 -4.86 -13.49 6.48
N ASP A 48 -5.35 -14.36 5.59
CA ASP A 48 -4.93 -14.40 4.20
C ASP A 48 -5.18 -13.09 3.44
N ASP A 49 -6.28 -12.40 3.75
CA ASP A 49 -6.59 -11.12 3.11
C ASP A 49 -5.66 -10.02 3.62
N ILE A 50 -5.38 -9.98 4.92
CA ILE A 50 -4.38 -9.07 5.51
C ILE A 50 -3.00 -9.31 4.89
N ASN A 51 -2.60 -10.58 4.74
CA ASN A 51 -1.34 -10.96 4.12
C ASN A 51 -1.28 -10.54 2.64
N ARG A 52 -2.38 -10.67 1.90
CA ARG A 52 -2.50 -10.22 0.51
C ARG A 52 -2.38 -8.71 0.40
N ALA A 53 -3.04 -7.95 1.28
CA ALA A 53 -2.93 -6.49 1.34
C ALA A 53 -1.48 -6.06 1.62
N ARG A 54 -0.79 -6.73 2.56
CA ARG A 54 0.62 -6.48 2.88
C ARG A 54 1.55 -6.72 1.68
N ARG A 55 1.32 -7.78 0.89
CA ARG A 55 2.07 -8.02 -0.35
C ARG A 55 1.88 -6.88 -1.34
N ARG A 56 0.64 -6.46 -1.58
CA ARG A 56 0.33 -5.32 -2.47
C ARG A 56 0.96 -4.01 -2.00
N TRP A 57 1.03 -3.79 -0.69
CA TRP A 57 1.73 -2.64 -0.10
C TRP A 57 3.23 -2.68 -0.42
N LEU A 58 3.88 -3.84 -0.23
CA LEU A 58 5.30 -4.04 -0.56
C LEU A 58 5.56 -3.83 -2.06
N ASP A 59 4.74 -4.43 -2.93
CA ASP A 59 4.88 -4.28 -4.38
C ASP A 59 4.80 -2.80 -4.80
N ARG A 60 3.88 -2.04 -4.20
CA ARG A 60 3.74 -0.61 -4.45
C ARG A 60 4.89 0.21 -3.87
N TYR A 61 5.38 -0.15 -2.68
CA TYR A 61 6.54 0.48 -2.07
C TYR A 61 7.78 0.33 -2.96
N ASP A 62 8.03 -0.89 -3.46
CA ASP A 62 9.11 -1.16 -4.39
C ASP A 62 8.96 -0.39 -5.70
N ALA A 63 7.74 -0.34 -6.26
CA ALA A 63 7.47 0.41 -7.48
C ALA A 63 7.74 1.92 -7.33
N ILE A 64 7.50 2.51 -6.15
CA ILE A 64 7.70 3.94 -5.89
C ILE A 64 9.16 4.25 -5.56
N TYR A 65 9.78 3.46 -4.67
CA TYR A 65 11.07 3.82 -4.08
C TYR A 65 12.26 3.06 -4.68
N VAL A 66 12.10 1.80 -5.10
CA VAL A 66 13.19 1.02 -5.70
C VAL A 66 13.37 1.40 -7.16
N ARG A 67 12.27 1.57 -7.90
CA ARG A 67 12.33 1.99 -9.32
C ARG A 67 12.86 3.41 -9.49
N ALA A 68 12.43 4.34 -8.63
CA ALA A 68 12.94 5.72 -8.63
C ALA A 68 14.45 5.80 -8.41
N GLY A 69 15.05 4.87 -7.64
CA GLY A 69 16.50 4.77 -7.48
C GLY A 69 17.23 4.35 -8.77
N ASN A 70 16.64 3.47 -9.56
CA ASN A 70 17.24 2.98 -10.81
C ASN A 70 17.15 4.01 -11.95
N ASP A 71 16.03 4.73 -12.08
CA ASP A 71 15.87 5.76 -13.11
C ASP A 71 16.82 6.95 -12.90
N ASN A 72 17.10 7.34 -11.65
CA ASN A 72 18.05 8.41 -11.34
C ASN A 72 19.51 8.00 -11.64
N THR A 73 19.85 6.73 -11.39
CA THR A 73 21.18 6.17 -11.70
C THR A 73 21.46 6.12 -13.20
N ASP A 74 20.45 5.81 -14.03
CA ASP A 74 20.59 5.80 -15.50
C ASP A 74 20.80 7.21 -16.08
N GLN A 75 20.09 8.21 -15.56
CA GLN A 75 20.26 9.61 -15.98
C GLN A 75 21.66 10.15 -15.66
N MET A 76 22.21 9.84 -14.48
CA MET A 76 23.57 10.23 -14.11
C MET A 76 24.64 9.61 -15.01
N ARG A 77 24.47 8.34 -15.43
CA ARG A 77 25.40 7.69 -16.37
C ARG A 77 25.40 8.33 -17.76
N LYS A 78 24.24 8.74 -18.28
CA LYS A 78 24.13 9.40 -19.59
C LYS A 78 24.66 10.83 -19.60
N ALA A 79 24.57 11.54 -18.48
CA ALA A 79 25.04 12.93 -18.36
C ALA A 79 26.58 13.05 -18.24
N GLY A 80 27.28 12.00 -17.79
CA GLY A 80 28.74 11.99 -17.60
C GLY A 80 29.58 11.63 -18.84
N HIS A 81 28.96 11.48 -20.01
CA HIS A 81 29.63 11.11 -21.26
C HIS A 81 29.43 12.20 -22.33
N ARG A 82 29.96 13.40 -22.04
CA ARG A 82 30.18 14.47 -23.02
C ARG A 82 31.64 14.90 -23.00
#